data_AF-A0A948YAU9-F1
#
_entry.id   AF-A0A948YAU9-F1
#
_cell.length_a   1.000
_cell.length_b   1.000
_cell.length_c   1.000
_cell.angle_alpha   90.00
_cell.angle_beta   90.00
_cell.angle_gamma   90.00
#
_symmetry.space_group_name_H-M   'P 1'
#
loop_
_entity.id
_entity.type
_entity.pdbx_description
1 polymer ?
#
loop_
_entity_poly.entity_id
_entity_poly.type
_entity_poly.pdbx_seq_one_letter_code
_entity_poly.pdbx_strand_id
1 'polypeptide(L)'
;LLAAIVYWATTRDRPYNVLHRAKTWFRPYKNKFSVFSAGAVFLLCIGATFITPYGRGNWWEVWMTMTDSSLRWAIQEWMPAIFSLIFSFWVYFAFSVFLVIRYIKRYTLLDIFLYFGFLAAAFSSVRHIPLWAIVSLPVTTQGLFFLYREAAKIQYGKIRLGKALKGFFVIICFVMLLGVVEFLVNMPKVLVNADSNTGYPDKAVSYLRRYIPKGEVFSSYNWGGYLIWKLQEKKVFIDGRMPSWRWKAHIRGESDYAFEEYGKFLNGELAFRSFTSKYGISTLLVPVEDNSKQTELQKQIASLDNFVKKSLHMKPEKEAGFSNVVKAAKKAGWVVVYKDAKVVIYQNKDIEVR
;
A
#
# COMPACT_ATOMS: atom_id res chain seq x y z
N LEU A 1 17.36 1.39 17.04
CA LEU A 1 17.68 -0.03 17.34
C LEU A 1 18.94 -0.55 16.65
N LEU A 2 19.13 -0.38 15.33
CA LEU A 2 20.38 -0.73 14.64
C LEU A 2 21.61 0.00 15.22
N ALA A 3 21.47 1.28 15.60
CA ALA A 3 22.49 2.00 16.36
C ALA A 3 22.80 1.35 17.72
N ALA A 4 21.80 0.74 18.38
CA ALA A 4 22.00 -0.02 19.62
C ALA A 4 22.66 -1.38 19.35
N ILE A 5 22.41 -2.02 18.20
CA ILE A 5 23.07 -3.26 17.76
C ILE A 5 24.53 -2.99 17.36
N VAL A 6 24.80 -1.85 16.71
CA VAL A 6 26.17 -1.40 16.37
C VAL A 6 26.91 -0.99 17.64
N TYR A 7 26.28 -0.21 18.51
CA TYR A 7 26.82 0.14 19.84
C TYR A 7 27.12 -1.11 20.68
N TRP A 8 26.23 -2.12 20.64
CA TRP A 8 26.38 -3.45 21.24
C TRP A 8 27.54 -4.27 20.64
N ALA A 9 27.79 -4.15 19.33
CA ALA A 9 28.91 -4.83 18.66
C ALA A 9 30.27 -4.14 18.91
N THR A 10 30.27 -2.87 19.35
CA THR A 10 31.49 -2.05 19.50
C THR A 10 31.99 -1.85 20.92
N THR A 11 31.14 -2.04 21.92
CA THR A 11 31.53 -1.87 23.33
C THR A 11 32.12 -3.16 23.88
N ARG A 12 33.37 -3.08 24.37
CA ARG A 12 34.15 -4.23 24.88
C ARG A 12 33.65 -4.73 26.23
N ASP A 13 32.89 -3.92 26.97
CA ASP A 13 32.52 -4.21 28.35
C ASP A 13 31.00 -4.27 28.57
N ARG A 14 30.55 -5.43 29.08
CA ARG A 14 29.20 -5.79 29.54
C ARG A 14 28.16 -6.23 28.48
N PRO A 15 28.41 -7.35 27.77
CA PRO A 15 27.43 -8.00 26.89
C PRO A 15 26.21 -8.63 27.60
N TYR A 16 26.22 -8.75 28.94
CA TYR A 16 25.25 -9.59 29.65
C TYR A 16 23.90 -8.90 29.96
N ASN A 17 23.89 -7.61 30.32
CA ASN A 17 22.70 -7.01 30.95
C ASN A 17 21.58 -6.58 29.98
N VAL A 18 21.92 -6.15 28.75
CA VAL A 18 20.89 -5.71 27.77
C VAL A 18 20.22 -6.90 27.09
N LEU A 19 20.97 -7.96 26.77
CA LEU A 19 20.41 -9.20 26.24
C LEU A 19 19.68 -10.01 27.30
N HIS A 20 20.05 -9.94 28.59
CA HIS A 20 19.23 -10.49 29.67
C HIS A 20 17.91 -9.71 29.83
N ARG A 21 17.90 -8.39 29.57
CA ARG A 21 16.67 -7.57 29.50
C ARG A 21 15.82 -7.88 28.26
N ALA A 22 16.41 -8.06 27.08
CA ALA A 22 15.68 -8.49 25.88
C ALA A 22 15.17 -9.94 25.99
N LYS A 23 15.96 -10.84 26.59
CA LYS A 23 15.53 -12.19 26.97
C LYS A 23 14.45 -12.19 28.04
N THR A 24 14.26 -11.14 28.83
CA THR A 24 13.16 -11.06 29.80
C THR A 24 11.88 -10.52 29.17
N TRP A 25 11.98 -9.68 28.13
CA TRP A 25 10.82 -9.26 27.32
C TRP A 25 10.24 -10.38 26.45
N PHE A 26 11.09 -11.28 25.94
CA PHE A 26 10.67 -12.45 25.13
C PHE A 26 10.95 -13.78 25.81
N ARG A 27 11.18 -13.81 27.13
CA ARG A 27 11.12 -15.07 27.87
C ARG A 27 9.66 -15.52 27.72
N PRO A 28 9.37 -16.72 27.18
CA PRO A 28 8.04 -17.25 27.32
C PRO A 28 7.76 -17.21 28.82
N TYR A 29 6.81 -16.37 29.19
CA TYR A 29 6.32 -16.34 30.56
C TYR A 29 5.99 -17.79 30.85
N LYS A 30 6.66 -18.39 31.85
CA LYS A 30 6.45 -19.79 32.24
C LYS A 30 5.07 -19.95 32.91
N ASN A 31 4.04 -19.30 32.37
CA ASN A 31 2.68 -19.64 32.69
C ASN A 31 2.39 -20.98 32.03
N LYS A 32 1.81 -21.87 32.82
CA LYS A 32 1.18 -23.11 32.37
C LYS A 32 -0.09 -22.81 31.54
N PHE A 33 -0.06 -21.83 30.65
CA PHE A 33 -1.07 -21.75 29.59
C PHE A 33 -0.80 -22.94 28.67
N SER A 34 -1.55 -24.01 28.87
CA SER A 34 -1.45 -25.20 28.03
C SER A 34 -1.74 -24.81 26.59
N VAL A 35 -1.11 -25.48 25.63
CA VAL A 35 -1.42 -25.30 24.19
C VAL A 35 -2.94 -25.42 23.94
N PHE A 36 -3.61 -26.26 24.73
CA PHE A 36 -5.07 -26.40 24.74
C PHE A 36 -5.80 -25.10 25.11
N SER A 37 -5.38 -24.40 26.16
CA SER A 37 -5.96 -23.10 26.55
C SER A 37 -5.71 -22.00 25.52
N ALA A 38 -4.54 -21.97 24.87
CA ALA A 38 -4.27 -21.02 23.78
C ALA A 38 -5.12 -21.33 22.53
N GLY A 39 -5.28 -22.61 22.19
CA GLY A 39 -6.14 -23.07 21.10
C GLY A 39 -7.61 -22.73 21.35
N ALA A 40 -8.10 -22.95 22.58
CA ALA A 40 -9.45 -22.57 22.96
C ALA A 40 -9.69 -21.06 22.85
N VAL A 41 -8.76 -20.23 23.35
CA VAL A 41 -8.83 -18.77 23.20
C VAL A 41 -8.83 -18.37 21.72
N PHE A 42 -7.97 -18.97 20.90
CA PHE A 42 -7.93 -18.70 19.45
C PHE A 42 -9.27 -19.02 18.77
N LEU A 43 -9.86 -20.18 19.06
CA LEU A 43 -11.16 -20.58 18.54
C LEU A 43 -12.29 -19.67 19.03
N LEU A 44 -12.26 -19.27 20.30
CA LEU A 44 -13.22 -18.30 20.86
C LEU A 44 -13.10 -16.93 20.18
N CYS A 45 -11.87 -16.46 19.90
CA CYS A 45 -11.64 -15.24 19.15
C CYS A 45 -12.20 -15.35 17.72
N ILE A 46 -12.00 -16.47 17.03
CA ILE A 46 -12.61 -16.72 15.71
C ILE A 46 -14.13 -16.72 15.84
N GLY A 47 -14.70 -17.42 16.81
CA GLY A 47 -16.14 -17.45 17.08
C GLY A 47 -16.71 -16.04 17.32
N ALA A 48 -16.02 -15.23 18.11
CA ALA A 48 -16.40 -13.85 18.39
C ALA A 48 -16.49 -12.98 17.12
N THR A 49 -15.69 -13.24 16.08
CA THR A 49 -15.79 -12.50 14.81
C THR A 49 -17.12 -12.72 14.06
N PHE A 50 -17.83 -13.80 14.35
CA PHE A 50 -19.18 -14.06 13.82
C PHE A 50 -20.27 -13.35 14.63
N ILE A 51 -19.96 -12.84 15.83
CA ILE A 51 -20.88 -12.08 16.67
C ILE A 51 -20.84 -10.61 16.26
N THR A 52 -21.27 -10.35 15.02
CA THR A 52 -21.42 -9.00 14.46
C THR A 52 -22.73 -8.94 13.66
N PRO A 53 -23.29 -7.75 13.37
CA PRO A 53 -24.48 -7.63 12.52
C PRO A 53 -24.32 -8.29 11.14
N TYR A 54 -23.08 -8.45 10.65
CA TYR A 54 -22.77 -9.06 9.37
C TYR A 54 -22.56 -10.58 9.44
N GLY A 55 -22.37 -11.15 10.63
CA GLY A 55 -22.12 -12.58 10.83
C GLY A 55 -20.97 -13.12 9.98
N ARG A 56 -21.25 -14.11 9.14
CA ARG A 56 -20.28 -14.68 8.17
C ARG A 56 -19.89 -13.71 7.04
N GLY A 57 -20.64 -12.62 6.85
CA GLY A 57 -20.41 -11.63 5.79
C GLY A 57 -19.03 -10.97 5.88
N ASN A 58 -18.50 -10.77 7.09
CA ASN A 58 -17.14 -10.23 7.28
C ASN A 58 -16.09 -11.15 6.65
N TRP A 59 -16.20 -12.46 6.89
CA TRP A 59 -15.27 -13.44 6.32
C TRP A 59 -15.45 -13.57 4.81
N TRP A 60 -16.68 -13.44 4.32
CA TRP A 60 -16.95 -13.40 2.88
C TRP A 60 -16.29 -12.20 2.21
N GLU A 61 -16.34 -11.02 2.83
CA GLU A 61 -15.63 -9.85 2.33
C GLU A 61 -14.10 -10.06 2.38
N VAL A 62 -13.55 -10.51 3.51
CA VAL A 62 -12.10 -10.81 3.57
C VAL A 62 -11.69 -11.76 2.45
N TRP A 63 -12.49 -12.80 2.19
CA TRP A 63 -12.24 -13.75 1.10
C TRP A 63 -12.32 -13.11 -0.28
N MET A 64 -13.38 -12.34 -0.57
CA MET A 64 -13.58 -11.67 -1.85
C MET A 64 -12.45 -10.68 -2.14
N THR A 65 -12.10 -9.88 -1.15
CA THR A 65 -11.01 -8.92 -1.18
C THR A 65 -9.65 -9.60 -1.38
N MET A 66 -9.38 -10.68 -0.65
CA MET A 66 -8.11 -11.40 -0.80
C MET A 66 -8.00 -12.08 -2.16
N THR A 67 -9.08 -12.62 -2.72
CA THR A 67 -9.06 -13.37 -3.98
C THR A 67 -9.16 -12.50 -5.24
N ASP A 68 -9.39 -11.19 -5.08
CA ASP A 68 -9.48 -10.26 -6.20
C ASP A 68 -8.12 -9.99 -6.84
N SER A 69 -7.89 -10.56 -8.02
CA SER A 69 -6.66 -10.36 -8.78
C SER A 69 -6.55 -8.94 -9.34
N SER A 70 -7.66 -8.30 -9.73
CA SER A 70 -7.62 -6.98 -10.36
C SER A 70 -7.20 -5.89 -9.38
N LEU A 71 -7.67 -5.98 -8.14
CA LEU A 71 -7.30 -5.06 -7.06
C LEU A 71 -5.86 -5.13 -6.65
N ARG A 72 -5.32 -6.35 -6.57
CA ARG A 72 -3.91 -6.57 -6.22
C ARG A 72 -2.95 -5.82 -7.14
N TRP A 73 -3.35 -5.58 -8.39
CA TRP A 73 -2.54 -4.86 -9.38
C TRP A 73 -2.93 -3.39 -9.54
N ALA A 74 -4.13 -2.99 -9.10
CA ALA A 74 -4.61 -1.61 -9.21
C ALA A 74 -4.20 -0.73 -8.02
N ILE A 75 -3.95 -1.31 -6.84
CA ILE A 75 -3.59 -0.57 -5.63
C ILE A 75 -2.13 -0.86 -5.28
N GLN A 76 -1.30 0.17 -5.26
CA GLN A 76 0.15 0.07 -5.02
C GLN A 76 0.50 -0.75 -3.76
N GLU A 77 -0.20 -0.50 -2.65
CA GLU A 77 0.07 -1.18 -1.37
C GLU A 77 -0.25 -2.69 -1.42
N TRP A 78 -1.10 -3.12 -2.36
CA TRP A 78 -1.59 -4.49 -2.49
C TRP A 78 -0.75 -5.31 -3.46
N MET A 79 0.10 -4.65 -4.24
CA MET A 79 1.00 -5.30 -5.18
C MET A 79 2.01 -6.19 -4.44
N PRO A 80 2.38 -7.34 -5.02
CA PRO A 80 3.43 -8.19 -4.47
C PRO A 80 4.73 -7.43 -4.27
N ALA A 81 5.37 -7.56 -3.10
CA ALA A 81 6.59 -6.81 -2.78
C ALA A 81 7.76 -7.12 -3.72
N ILE A 82 7.73 -8.27 -4.40
CA ILE A 82 8.75 -8.63 -5.41
C ILE A 82 8.84 -7.60 -6.55
N PHE A 83 7.74 -6.90 -6.82
CA PHE A 83 7.62 -5.87 -7.84
C PHE A 83 7.80 -4.45 -7.27
N SER A 84 8.28 -4.33 -6.03
CA SER A 84 8.53 -3.03 -5.41
C SER A 84 10.03 -2.82 -5.20
N LEU A 85 10.54 -1.63 -5.57
CA LEU A 85 11.94 -1.26 -5.43
C LEU A 85 12.24 -0.67 -4.05
N ILE A 86 11.75 -1.32 -3.01
CA ILE A 86 12.02 -0.92 -1.63
C ILE A 86 13.41 -1.44 -1.24
N PHE A 87 14.47 -0.70 -1.59
CA PHE A 87 15.85 -1.14 -1.40
C PHE A 87 16.17 -1.53 0.06
N SER A 88 15.62 -0.81 1.03
CA SER A 88 15.78 -1.12 2.46
C SER A 88 15.20 -2.49 2.82
N PHE A 89 14.07 -2.87 2.22
CA PHE A 89 13.46 -4.19 2.37
C PHE A 89 14.39 -5.27 1.80
N TRP A 90 14.88 -5.11 0.57
CA TRP A 90 15.74 -6.12 -0.07
C TRP A 90 17.07 -6.34 0.63
N VAL A 91 17.71 -5.28 1.11
CA VAL A 91 18.95 -5.37 1.89
C VAL A 91 18.71 -6.12 3.20
N TYR A 92 17.63 -5.77 3.92
CA TYR A 92 17.29 -6.44 5.17
C TYR A 92 16.83 -7.88 4.95
N PHE A 93 16.05 -8.15 3.90
CA PHE A 93 15.63 -9.46 3.44
C PHE A 93 16.82 -10.38 3.21
N ALA A 94 17.77 -9.98 2.36
CA ALA A 94 18.93 -10.79 2.04
C ALA A 94 19.75 -11.13 3.31
N PHE A 95 19.99 -10.13 4.16
CA PHE A 95 20.73 -10.31 5.40
C PHE A 95 20.02 -11.23 6.40
N SER A 96 18.71 -11.00 6.61
CA SER A 96 17.89 -11.76 7.54
C SER A 96 17.77 -13.22 7.09
N VAL A 97 17.40 -13.45 5.83
CA VAL A 97 17.20 -14.79 5.28
C VAL A 97 18.50 -15.59 5.30
N PHE A 98 19.64 -14.95 4.97
CA PHE A 98 20.95 -15.60 5.09
C PHE A 98 21.20 -16.14 6.51
N LEU A 99 20.98 -15.32 7.55
CA LEU A 99 21.17 -15.74 8.94
C LEU A 99 20.16 -16.82 9.35
N VAL A 100 18.90 -16.69 8.94
CA VAL A 100 17.86 -17.65 9.30
C VAL A 100 18.09 -19.01 8.66
N ILE A 101 18.38 -19.05 7.35
CA ILE A 101 18.66 -20.30 6.65
C ILE A 101 19.93 -20.96 7.20
N ARG A 102 21.01 -20.19 7.42
CA ARG A 102 22.27 -20.71 7.96
C ARG A 102 22.09 -21.39 9.32
N TYR A 103 21.24 -20.83 10.18
CA TYR A 103 21.01 -21.32 11.54
C TYR A 103 19.64 -21.98 11.72
N ILE A 104 19.00 -22.44 10.64
CA ILE A 104 17.59 -22.89 10.67
C ILE A 104 17.33 -23.95 11.75
N LYS A 105 18.28 -24.86 11.95
CA LYS A 105 18.23 -25.94 12.96
C LYS A 105 18.29 -25.46 14.42
N ARG A 106 18.59 -24.17 14.66
CA ARG A 106 18.72 -23.59 16.01
C ARG A 106 17.48 -22.80 16.46
N TYR A 107 16.52 -22.60 15.56
CA TYR A 107 15.27 -21.92 15.86
C TYR A 107 14.19 -22.93 16.25
N THR A 108 13.17 -22.46 16.96
CA THR A 108 11.98 -23.27 17.21
C THR A 108 11.13 -23.37 15.96
N LEU A 109 10.28 -24.40 15.88
CA LEU A 109 9.33 -24.54 14.76
C LEU A 109 8.40 -23.32 14.64
N LEU A 110 8.02 -22.72 15.77
CA LEU A 110 7.19 -21.52 15.82
C LEU A 110 7.92 -20.31 15.21
N ASP A 111 9.20 -20.11 15.54
CA ASP A 111 10.00 -19.01 14.97
C ASP A 111 10.09 -19.13 13.44
N ILE A 112 10.32 -20.34 12.93
CA ILE A 112 10.39 -20.63 11.49
C ILE A 112 9.04 -20.37 10.84
N PHE A 113 7.96 -20.88 11.43
CA PHE A 113 6.60 -20.71 10.92
C PHE A 113 6.20 -19.23 10.85
N LEU A 114 6.40 -18.47 11.93
CA LEU A 114 6.10 -17.04 11.96
C LEU A 114 6.98 -16.27 10.98
N TYR A 115 8.29 -16.56 10.94
CA TYR A 115 9.21 -15.88 10.04
C TYR A 115 8.82 -16.07 8.56
N PHE A 116 8.68 -17.33 8.13
CA PHE A 116 8.37 -17.63 6.73
C PHE A 116 6.91 -17.35 6.38
N GLY A 117 5.97 -17.49 7.31
CA GLY A 117 4.57 -17.13 7.11
C GLY A 117 4.39 -15.64 6.85
N PHE A 118 4.99 -14.77 7.67
CA PHE A 118 4.96 -13.34 7.43
C PHE A 118 5.82 -12.93 6.22
N LEU A 119 6.89 -13.67 5.90
CA LEU A 119 7.66 -13.42 4.68
C LEU A 119 6.83 -13.70 3.43
N ALA A 120 6.07 -14.81 3.42
CA ALA A 120 5.15 -15.11 2.34
C ALA A 120 4.06 -14.03 2.22
N ALA A 121 3.55 -13.52 3.34
CA ALA A 121 2.62 -12.40 3.36
C ALA A 121 3.24 -11.12 2.78
N ALA A 122 4.48 -10.78 3.15
CA ALA A 122 5.23 -9.65 2.59
C ALA A 122 5.42 -9.80 1.07
N PHE A 123 5.79 -10.98 0.59
CA PHE A 123 5.85 -11.22 -0.85
C PHE A 123 4.51 -11.15 -1.54
N SER A 124 3.42 -11.49 -0.85
CA SER A 124 2.07 -11.35 -1.41
C SER A 124 1.62 -9.88 -1.53
N SER A 125 2.07 -8.97 -0.66
CA SER A 125 1.70 -7.56 -0.70
C SER A 125 2.66 -6.67 0.08
N VAL A 126 3.02 -5.50 -0.48
CA VAL A 126 3.88 -4.47 0.14
C VAL A 126 3.40 -4.08 1.55
N ARG A 127 2.08 -4.02 1.79
CA ARG A 127 1.50 -3.67 3.10
C ARG A 127 1.91 -4.61 4.24
N HIS A 128 2.36 -5.82 3.92
CA HIS A 128 2.78 -6.83 4.90
C HIS A 128 4.28 -6.77 5.21
N ILE A 129 5.07 -5.97 4.48
CA ILE A 129 6.51 -5.76 4.75
C ILE A 129 6.76 -5.26 6.18
N PRO A 130 6.04 -4.25 6.71
CA PRO A 130 6.28 -3.78 8.08
C PRO A 130 6.02 -4.87 9.12
N LEU A 131 4.99 -5.70 8.93
CA LEU A 131 4.67 -6.80 9.83
C LEU A 131 5.77 -7.86 9.82
N TRP A 132 6.23 -8.25 8.62
CA TRP A 132 7.36 -9.16 8.51
C TRP A 132 8.63 -8.58 9.14
N ALA A 133 8.92 -7.29 8.94
CA ALA A 133 10.07 -6.64 9.57
C ALA A 133 10.01 -6.74 11.11
N ILE A 134 8.85 -6.48 11.72
CA ILE A 134 8.66 -6.60 13.17
C ILE A 134 8.90 -8.03 13.65
N VAL A 135 8.31 -9.02 12.97
CA VAL A 135 8.39 -10.45 13.35
C VAL A 135 9.79 -11.02 13.11
N SER A 136 10.46 -10.62 12.04
CA SER A 136 11.79 -11.12 11.65
C SER A 136 12.93 -10.52 12.48
N LEU A 137 12.74 -9.36 13.12
CA LEU A 137 13.76 -8.69 13.91
C LEU A 137 14.32 -9.58 15.04
N PRO A 138 13.50 -10.14 15.95
CA PRO A 138 14.00 -11.05 16.99
C PRO A 138 14.76 -12.25 16.41
N VAL A 139 14.21 -12.90 15.38
CA VAL A 139 14.83 -14.08 14.75
C VAL A 139 16.19 -13.73 14.13
N THR A 140 16.25 -12.59 13.42
CA THR A 140 17.50 -12.08 12.80
C THR A 140 18.55 -11.76 13.86
N THR A 141 18.16 -11.13 14.98
CA THR A 141 19.10 -10.80 16.06
C THR A 141 19.68 -12.04 16.74
N GLN A 142 18.88 -13.10 16.88
CA GLN A 142 19.37 -14.40 17.37
C GLN A 142 20.37 -15.03 16.38
N GLY A 143 20.07 -14.99 15.08
CA GLY A 143 20.99 -15.44 14.03
C GLY A 143 22.31 -14.69 14.03
N LEU A 144 22.26 -13.38 14.23
CA LEU A 144 23.45 -12.54 14.37
C LEU A 144 24.26 -12.92 15.62
N PHE A 145 23.58 -13.23 16.73
CA PHE A 145 24.24 -13.72 17.94
C PHE A 145 24.92 -15.07 17.73
N PHE A 146 24.31 -16.00 16.97
CA PHE A 146 24.96 -17.26 16.61
C PHE A 146 26.21 -17.02 15.76
N LEU A 147 26.12 -16.13 14.76
CA LEU A 147 27.28 -15.74 13.95
C LEU A 147 28.39 -15.11 14.79
N TYR A 148 28.04 -14.26 15.76
CA TYR A 148 28.99 -13.68 16.69
C TYR A 148 29.71 -14.74 17.54
N ARG A 149 28.98 -15.75 18.03
CA ARG A 149 29.57 -16.87 18.79
C ARG A 149 30.46 -17.77 17.93
N GLU A 150 30.16 -17.95 16.65
CA GLU A 150 31.04 -18.66 15.72
C GLU A 150 32.30 -17.86 15.42
N ALA A 151 32.17 -16.57 15.13
CA ALA A 151 33.30 -15.67 14.92
C ALA A 151 34.21 -15.57 16.15
N ALA A 152 33.67 -15.76 17.36
CA ALA A 152 34.43 -15.82 18.60
C ALA A 152 35.40 -17.00 18.69
N LYS A 153 35.16 -18.09 17.93
CA LYS A 153 36.04 -19.27 17.91
C LYS A 153 37.25 -19.10 16.99
N ILE A 154 37.24 -18.09 16.12
CA ILE A 154 38.27 -17.86 15.12
C ILE A 154 39.17 -16.72 15.59
N GLN A 155 40.49 -16.86 15.44
CA GLN A 155 41.44 -15.79 15.76
C GLN A 155 41.08 -14.51 14.98
N TYR A 156 40.99 -13.38 15.70
CA TYR A 156 40.52 -12.08 15.19
C TYR A 156 39.12 -12.08 14.55
N GLY A 157 38.33 -13.17 14.67
CA GLY A 157 37.02 -13.29 14.02
C GLY A 157 36.01 -12.25 14.51
N LYS A 158 35.98 -11.95 15.81
CA LYS A 158 35.14 -10.87 16.37
C LYS A 158 35.47 -9.50 15.79
N ILE A 159 36.75 -9.21 15.58
CA ILE A 159 37.20 -7.92 15.05
C ILE A 159 36.80 -7.79 13.57
N ARG A 160 37.00 -8.85 12.78
CA ARG A 160 36.57 -8.90 11.37
C ARG A 160 35.06 -8.75 11.23
N LEU A 161 34.28 -9.49 12.02
CA LEU A 161 32.83 -9.38 12.05
C LEU A 161 32.36 -7.98 12.46
N GLY A 162 32.98 -7.39 13.49
CA GLY A 162 32.67 -6.02 13.91
C GLY A 162 32.92 -4.98 12.80
N LYS A 163 34.04 -5.10 12.06
CA LYS A 163 34.30 -4.24 10.89
C LYS A 163 33.25 -4.43 9.79
N ALA A 164 32.90 -5.68 9.48
CA ALA A 164 31.88 -6.00 8.48
C ALA A 164 30.50 -5.43 8.85
N LEU A 165 30.07 -5.59 10.11
CA LEU A 165 28.79 -5.07 10.59
C LEU A 165 28.74 -3.53 10.62
N LYS A 166 29.87 -2.87 10.93
CA LYS A 166 29.98 -1.41 10.80
C LYS A 166 29.83 -0.96 9.36
N GLY A 167 30.53 -1.60 8.43
CA GLY A 167 30.39 -1.30 6.99
C GLY A 167 28.96 -1.51 6.51
N PHE A 168 28.34 -2.63 6.90
CA PHE A 168 26.95 -2.92 6.60
C PHE A 168 25.98 -1.87 7.17
N PHE A 169 26.21 -1.40 8.40
CA PHE A 169 25.41 -0.34 9.00
C PHE A 169 25.53 0.98 8.23
N VAL A 170 26.74 1.36 7.78
CA VAL A 170 26.94 2.55 6.94
C VAL A 170 26.16 2.41 5.63
N ILE A 171 26.20 1.24 5.00
CA ILE A 171 25.42 0.97 3.78
C ILE A 171 23.92 1.11 4.05
N ILE A 172 23.40 0.54 5.15
CA ILE A 172 21.98 0.68 5.50
C ILE A 172 21.62 2.14 5.74
N CYS A 173 22.41 2.89 6.50
CA CYS A 173 22.16 4.30 6.75
C CYS A 173 22.17 5.11 5.45
N PHE A 174 23.07 4.79 4.51
CA PHE A 174 23.10 5.41 3.20
C PHE A 174 21.85 5.07 2.37
N VAL A 175 21.43 3.80 2.31
CA VAL A 175 20.21 3.39 1.61
C VAL A 175 18.96 4.03 2.24
N MET A 176 18.89 4.12 3.56
CA MET A 176 17.81 4.82 4.25
C MET A 176 17.82 6.31 3.95
N LEU A 177 19.00 6.95 3.92
CA LEU A 177 19.14 8.35 3.53
C LEU A 177 18.65 8.57 2.09
N LEU A 178 19.01 7.70 1.15
CA LEU A 178 18.50 7.76 -0.22
C LEU A 178 16.98 7.66 -0.26
N GLY A 179 16.38 6.72 0.49
CA GLY A 179 14.93 6.61 0.60
C GLY A 179 14.26 7.83 1.23
N VAL A 180 14.90 8.46 2.23
CA VAL A 180 14.43 9.72 2.82
C VAL A 180 14.55 10.86 1.82
N VAL A 181 15.65 10.95 1.06
CA VAL A 181 15.82 11.97 0.02
C VAL A 181 14.78 11.79 -1.08
N GLU A 182 14.56 10.56 -1.56
CA GLU A 182 13.52 10.25 -2.53
C GLU A 182 12.14 10.65 -2.00
N PHE A 183 11.82 10.29 -0.75
CA PHE A 183 10.60 10.71 -0.09
C PHE A 183 10.49 12.24 -0.06
N LEU A 184 11.51 12.96 0.43
CA LEU A 184 11.52 14.42 0.52
C LEU A 184 11.47 15.13 -0.84
N VAL A 185 12.04 14.56 -1.90
CA VAL A 185 11.99 15.10 -3.27
C VAL A 185 10.61 14.91 -3.90
N ASN A 186 9.93 13.83 -3.55
CA ASN A 186 8.55 13.57 -3.98
C ASN A 186 7.51 14.17 -3.01
N MET A 187 7.92 14.56 -1.80
CA MET A 187 7.06 15.18 -0.78
C MET A 187 6.36 16.44 -1.30
N PRO A 188 6.96 17.34 -2.10
CA PRO A 188 6.21 18.43 -2.73
C PRO A 188 5.04 17.96 -3.60
N LYS A 189 5.08 16.78 -4.23
CA LYS A 189 3.89 16.24 -4.95
C LYS A 189 2.82 15.76 -3.96
N VAL A 190 3.25 15.16 -2.84
CA VAL A 190 2.36 14.71 -1.76
C VAL A 190 1.77 15.90 -0.98
N LEU A 191 2.55 16.95 -0.77
CA LEU A 191 2.24 18.17 -0.03
C LEU A 191 1.58 19.24 -0.90
N VAL A 192 1.86 19.39 -2.19
CA VAL A 192 1.00 20.20 -3.08
C VAL A 192 -0.40 19.58 -3.19
N ASN A 193 -0.50 18.26 -3.03
CA ASN A 193 -1.74 17.53 -2.77
C ASN A 193 -2.24 17.61 -1.31
N ALA A 194 -1.53 18.24 -0.37
CA ALA A 194 -1.95 18.36 1.04
C ALA A 194 -2.16 19.80 1.53
N ASP A 195 -1.39 20.77 1.02
CA ASP A 195 -1.14 22.09 1.62
C ASP A 195 -1.93 23.23 0.96
N SER A 196 -3.10 22.90 0.43
CA SER A 196 -4.18 23.87 0.23
C SER A 196 -5.49 23.18 0.52
N ASN A 197 -5.83 23.02 1.81
CA ASN A 197 -7.10 22.41 2.22
C ASN A 197 -7.39 21.14 1.40
N THR A 198 -6.50 20.14 1.53
CA THR A 198 -6.60 18.77 0.98
C THR A 198 -6.55 18.64 -0.55
N GLY A 199 -5.99 17.53 -1.05
CA GLY A 199 -6.00 17.14 -2.48
C GLY A 199 -7.39 16.79 -3.00
N TYR A 200 -8.43 17.28 -2.32
CA TYR A 200 -9.82 17.11 -2.64
C TYR A 200 -10.33 18.32 -3.45
N PRO A 201 -11.39 18.12 -4.23
CA PRO A 201 -11.93 19.12 -5.17
C PRO A 201 -12.83 20.14 -4.45
N ASP A 202 -12.34 20.84 -3.42
CA ASP A 202 -13.14 21.72 -2.55
C ASP A 202 -13.85 22.87 -3.29
N LYS A 203 -13.12 23.60 -4.13
CA LYS A 203 -13.67 24.71 -4.93
C LYS A 203 -14.64 24.22 -6.00
N ALA A 204 -14.31 23.09 -6.64
CA ALA A 204 -15.18 22.47 -7.64
C ALA A 204 -16.49 21.94 -7.00
N VAL A 205 -16.43 21.36 -5.80
CA VAL A 205 -17.63 20.96 -5.05
C VAL A 205 -18.43 22.20 -4.61
N SER A 206 -17.77 23.26 -4.18
CA SER A 206 -18.45 24.53 -3.86
C SER A 206 -19.15 25.15 -5.08
N TYR A 207 -18.60 24.96 -6.28
CA TYR A 207 -19.27 25.30 -7.53
C TYR A 207 -20.49 24.40 -7.79
N LEU A 208 -20.33 23.07 -7.68
CA LEU A 208 -21.42 22.11 -7.91
C LEU A 208 -22.58 22.28 -6.92
N ARG A 209 -22.33 22.68 -5.67
CA ARG A 209 -23.41 22.95 -4.70
C ARG A 209 -24.24 24.19 -5.04
N ARG A 210 -23.65 25.16 -5.75
CA ARG A 210 -24.39 26.34 -6.24
C ARG A 210 -25.16 26.03 -7.52
N TYR A 211 -24.67 25.09 -8.32
CA TYR A 211 -25.26 24.68 -9.59
C TYR A 211 -25.37 23.15 -9.65
N ILE A 212 -26.29 22.61 -8.86
CA ILE A 212 -26.45 21.16 -8.72
C ILE A 212 -26.90 20.60 -10.08
N PRO A 213 -26.13 19.68 -10.69
CA PRO A 213 -26.49 19.09 -11.98
C PRO A 213 -27.77 18.27 -11.85
N LYS A 214 -28.56 18.10 -12.92
CA LYS A 214 -29.74 17.22 -12.88
C LYS A 214 -29.35 15.75 -12.70
N GLY A 215 -28.37 15.26 -13.44
CA GLY A 215 -27.87 13.88 -13.33
C GLY A 215 -26.79 13.69 -12.26
N GLU A 216 -26.13 12.54 -12.32
CA GLU A 216 -25.11 12.10 -11.36
C GLU A 216 -23.69 12.54 -11.74
N VAL A 217 -22.81 12.50 -10.75
CA VAL A 217 -21.41 12.94 -10.87
C VAL A 217 -20.48 11.74 -10.91
N PHE A 218 -19.71 11.62 -11.99
CA PHE A 218 -18.63 10.66 -12.11
C PHE A 218 -17.30 11.32 -11.75
N SER A 219 -16.49 10.70 -10.89
CA SER A 219 -15.28 11.30 -10.35
C SER A 219 -14.12 10.32 -10.23
N SER A 220 -12.95 10.83 -9.81
CA SER A 220 -11.84 10.00 -9.34
C SER A 220 -12.25 9.10 -8.17
N TYR A 221 -11.78 7.85 -8.17
CA TYR A 221 -11.91 6.88 -7.08
C TYR A 221 -11.48 7.47 -5.73
N ASN A 222 -10.38 8.22 -5.72
CA ASN A 222 -9.81 8.84 -4.52
C ASN A 222 -10.68 9.98 -3.96
N TRP A 223 -11.60 10.53 -4.74
CA TRP A 223 -12.50 11.61 -4.30
C TRP A 223 -13.85 11.10 -3.83
N GLY A 224 -14.17 9.82 -4.02
CA GLY A 224 -15.51 9.30 -3.74
C GLY A 224 -15.96 9.52 -2.30
N GLY A 225 -15.10 9.22 -1.31
CA GLY A 225 -15.42 9.44 0.11
C GLY A 225 -15.62 10.92 0.45
N TYR A 226 -14.86 11.81 -0.17
CA TYR A 226 -15.02 13.25 0.00
C TYR A 226 -16.34 13.76 -0.57
N LEU A 227 -16.72 13.28 -1.76
CA LEU A 227 -18.00 13.64 -2.38
C LEU A 227 -19.20 13.12 -1.60
N ILE A 228 -19.12 11.91 -1.04
CA ILE A 228 -20.15 11.39 -0.12
C ILE A 228 -20.34 12.33 1.07
N TRP A 229 -19.27 12.94 1.58
CA TRP A 229 -19.36 13.86 2.69
C TRP A 229 -19.86 15.26 2.30
N LYS A 230 -19.33 15.84 1.20
CA LYS A 230 -19.52 17.26 0.86
C LYS A 230 -20.56 17.54 -0.22
N LEU A 231 -20.98 16.52 -0.98
CA LEU A 231 -21.97 16.60 -2.06
C LEU A 231 -23.00 15.47 -1.89
N GLN A 232 -23.68 15.46 -0.74
CA GLN A 232 -24.62 14.41 -0.32
C GLN A 232 -25.85 14.31 -1.23
N GLU A 233 -26.14 15.37 -1.97
CA GLU A 233 -27.25 15.47 -2.93
C GLU A 233 -27.02 14.63 -4.20
N LYS A 234 -25.81 14.06 -4.38
CA LYS A 234 -25.43 13.29 -5.56
C LYS A 234 -24.90 11.91 -5.20
N LYS A 235 -25.18 10.94 -6.06
CA LYS A 235 -24.60 9.60 -5.94
C LYS A 235 -23.19 9.61 -6.49
N VAL A 236 -22.31 8.95 -5.76
CA VAL A 236 -20.93 8.72 -6.18
C VAL A 236 -20.84 7.34 -6.81
N PHE A 237 -20.23 7.25 -7.99
CA PHE A 237 -20.09 5.99 -8.71
C PHE A 237 -19.24 4.96 -7.94
N ILE A 238 -18.11 5.39 -7.38
CA ILE A 238 -17.19 4.53 -6.62
C ILE A 238 -16.40 5.33 -5.58
N ASP A 239 -16.03 4.69 -4.47
CA ASP A 239 -15.14 5.25 -3.45
C ASP A 239 -14.11 4.24 -2.92
N GLY A 240 -13.13 4.76 -2.17
CA GLY A 240 -12.00 4.04 -1.57
C GLY A 240 -12.34 2.77 -0.76
N ARG A 241 -13.58 2.63 -0.30
CA ARG A 241 -14.03 1.52 0.56
C ARG A 241 -14.62 0.34 -0.20
N MET A 242 -14.87 0.48 -1.52
CA MET A 242 -15.55 -0.55 -2.33
C MET A 242 -14.67 -1.12 -3.44
N PRO A 243 -13.43 -1.57 -3.17
CA PRO A 243 -12.57 -2.05 -4.23
C PRO A 243 -13.06 -3.41 -4.80
N SER A 244 -13.59 -4.31 -3.96
CA SER A 244 -13.76 -5.73 -4.29
C SER A 244 -15.21 -6.19 -4.40
N TRP A 245 -16.18 -5.34 -4.07
CA TRP A 245 -17.56 -5.76 -3.86
C TRP A 245 -18.18 -6.31 -5.15
N ARG A 246 -18.59 -7.58 -5.07
CA ARG A 246 -19.29 -8.30 -6.14
C ARG A 246 -20.62 -8.78 -5.62
N TRP A 247 -21.65 -8.53 -6.40
CA TRP A 247 -22.99 -9.01 -6.14
C TRP A 247 -23.73 -9.19 -7.46
N LYS A 248 -24.92 -9.77 -7.37
CA LYS A 248 -25.84 -9.80 -8.50
C LYS A 248 -26.78 -8.62 -8.34
N ALA A 249 -26.59 -7.58 -9.15
CA ALA A 249 -27.42 -6.39 -9.10
C ALA A 249 -28.89 -6.78 -9.29
N HIS A 250 -29.72 -6.48 -8.28
CA HIS A 250 -31.16 -6.74 -8.34
C HIS A 250 -31.91 -5.60 -9.04
N ILE A 251 -31.31 -4.41 -9.09
CA ILE A 251 -31.88 -3.20 -9.68
C ILE A 251 -31.22 -2.95 -11.04
N ARG A 252 -32.06 -2.72 -12.06
CA ARG A 252 -31.60 -2.35 -13.40
C ARG A 252 -30.86 -1.00 -13.33
N GLY A 253 -29.60 -0.99 -13.74
CA GLY A 253 -28.75 0.22 -13.73
C GLY A 253 -27.67 0.22 -12.63
N GLU A 254 -27.64 -0.79 -11.76
CA GLU A 254 -26.51 -1.00 -10.84
C GLU A 254 -25.39 -1.82 -11.50
N SER A 255 -24.19 -1.74 -10.93
CA SER A 255 -23.06 -2.55 -11.36
C SER A 255 -22.98 -3.83 -10.54
N ASP A 256 -22.72 -4.96 -11.19
CA ASP A 256 -22.36 -6.21 -10.50
C ASP A 256 -20.95 -6.12 -9.89
N TYR A 257 -20.08 -5.31 -10.49
CA TYR A 257 -18.71 -5.08 -10.05
C TYR A 257 -18.21 -3.68 -10.45
N ALA A 258 -18.50 -2.70 -9.59
CA ALA A 258 -18.28 -1.28 -9.89
C ALA A 258 -16.81 -0.94 -10.19
N PHE A 259 -15.85 -1.57 -9.50
CA PHE A 259 -14.43 -1.29 -9.68
C PHE A 259 -13.91 -1.72 -11.06
N GLU A 260 -14.33 -2.89 -11.56
CA GLU A 260 -13.97 -3.32 -12.90
C GLU A 260 -14.62 -2.46 -13.98
N GLU A 261 -15.92 -2.14 -13.84
CA GLU A 261 -16.59 -1.23 -14.77
C GLU A 261 -15.94 0.17 -14.77
N TYR A 262 -15.53 0.67 -13.60
CA TYR A 262 -14.77 1.92 -13.47
C TYR A 262 -13.46 1.86 -14.26
N GLY A 263 -12.67 0.81 -14.05
CA GLY A 263 -11.38 0.62 -14.73
C GLY A 263 -11.54 0.49 -16.25
N LYS A 264 -12.50 -0.32 -16.71
CA LYS A 264 -12.80 -0.47 -18.14
C LYS A 264 -13.27 0.84 -18.78
N PHE A 265 -14.07 1.64 -18.06
CA PHE A 265 -14.49 2.96 -18.54
C PHE A 265 -13.29 3.92 -18.69
N LEU A 266 -12.40 3.97 -17.70
CA LEU A 266 -11.18 4.79 -17.77
C LEU A 266 -10.22 4.34 -18.88
N ASN A 267 -10.11 3.04 -19.11
CA ASN A 267 -9.32 2.48 -20.21
C ASN A 267 -9.95 2.72 -21.59
N GLY A 268 -11.19 3.20 -21.66
CA GLY A 268 -11.92 3.38 -22.93
C GLY A 268 -12.46 2.09 -23.54
N GLU A 269 -12.53 1.01 -22.75
CA GLU A 269 -13.07 -0.29 -23.17
C GLU A 269 -14.61 -0.31 -23.17
N LEU A 270 -15.25 0.61 -22.46
CA LEU A 270 -16.71 0.78 -22.44
C LEU A 270 -17.15 1.95 -23.32
N ALA A 271 -18.28 1.76 -24.02
CA ALA A 271 -18.87 2.80 -24.85
C ALA A 271 -19.38 3.98 -24.01
N PHE A 272 -18.81 5.17 -24.21
CA PHE A 272 -19.04 6.35 -23.36
C PHE A 272 -20.51 6.69 -23.14
N ARG A 273 -21.30 6.83 -24.22
CA ARG A 273 -22.73 7.19 -24.12
C ARG A 273 -23.58 6.11 -23.45
N SER A 274 -23.26 4.84 -23.67
CA SER A 274 -23.99 3.72 -23.05
C SER A 274 -23.73 3.69 -21.54
N PHE A 275 -22.47 3.87 -21.14
CA PHE A 275 -22.08 3.91 -19.74
C PHE A 275 -22.70 5.10 -19.00
N THR A 276 -22.56 6.32 -19.53
CA THR A 276 -23.10 7.52 -18.86
C THR A 276 -24.62 7.50 -18.78
N SER A 277 -25.30 6.96 -19.81
CA SER A 277 -26.75 6.77 -19.79
C SER A 277 -27.20 5.72 -18.77
N LYS A 278 -26.51 4.56 -18.70
CA LYS A 278 -26.81 3.47 -17.73
C LYS A 278 -26.85 4.00 -16.29
N TYR A 279 -25.92 4.88 -15.94
CA TYR A 279 -25.76 5.41 -14.59
C TYR A 279 -26.32 6.83 -14.39
N GLY A 280 -26.98 7.41 -15.40
CA GLY A 280 -27.52 8.77 -15.32
C GLY A 280 -26.45 9.85 -15.10
N ILE A 281 -25.21 9.61 -15.52
CA ILE A 281 -24.09 10.53 -15.34
C ILE A 281 -24.25 11.70 -16.30
N SER A 282 -24.35 12.91 -15.77
CA SER A 282 -24.39 14.16 -16.55
C SER A 282 -23.15 15.03 -16.33
N THR A 283 -22.31 14.69 -15.36
CA THR A 283 -21.19 15.52 -14.92
C THR A 283 -19.96 14.67 -14.67
N LEU A 284 -18.81 15.06 -15.24
CA LEU A 284 -17.51 14.47 -14.93
C LEU A 284 -16.71 15.45 -14.09
N LEU A 285 -16.22 14.99 -12.94
CA LEU A 285 -15.30 15.70 -12.07
C LEU A 285 -13.90 15.10 -12.27
N VAL A 286 -13.10 15.75 -13.11
CA VAL A 286 -11.83 15.20 -13.62
C VAL A 286 -10.63 15.88 -12.96
N PRO A 287 -9.68 15.13 -12.37
CA PRO A 287 -8.42 15.72 -11.90
C PRO A 287 -7.60 16.27 -13.07
N VAL A 288 -7.04 17.46 -12.87
CA VAL A 288 -6.04 18.02 -13.77
C VAL A 288 -4.77 17.18 -13.58
N GLU A 289 -4.29 16.55 -14.64
CA GLU A 289 -2.98 15.91 -14.64
C GLU A 289 -1.93 17.02 -14.43
N ASP A 290 -1.30 17.02 -13.24
CA ASP A 290 -0.28 18.00 -12.91
C ASP A 290 0.99 17.72 -13.73
N ASN A 291 1.12 18.44 -14.84
CA ASN A 291 2.35 18.53 -15.63
C ASN A 291 3.33 19.55 -15.03
N SER A 292 3.32 19.76 -13.71
CA SER A 292 4.32 20.58 -13.04
C SER A 292 5.72 20.15 -13.47
N LYS A 293 6.55 21.13 -13.84
CA LYS A 293 7.91 20.92 -14.35
C LYS A 293 8.67 20.08 -13.31
N GLN A 294 8.78 18.78 -13.58
CA GLN A 294 9.59 17.89 -12.77
C GLN A 294 10.99 18.48 -12.67
N THR A 295 11.53 18.59 -11.46
CA THR A 295 12.93 18.98 -11.28
C THR A 295 13.82 17.97 -11.99
N GLU A 296 15.02 18.37 -12.40
CA GLU A 296 15.93 17.46 -13.14
C GLU A 296 16.23 16.19 -12.32
N LEU A 297 16.33 16.33 -11.00
CA LEU A 297 16.46 15.21 -10.07
C LEU A 297 15.24 14.27 -10.10
N GLN A 298 14.01 14.80 -10.15
CA GLN A 298 12.81 13.98 -10.26
C GLN A 298 12.74 13.22 -11.59
N LYS A 299 13.18 13.85 -12.69
CA LYS A 299 13.26 13.16 -13.99
C LYS A 299 14.30 12.04 -13.96
N GLN A 300 15.44 12.25 -13.32
CA GLN A 300 16.48 11.24 -13.16
C GLN A 300 16.03 10.07 -12.27
N ILE A 301 15.34 10.34 -11.16
CA ILE A 301 14.76 9.30 -10.30
C ILE A 301 13.70 8.50 -11.07
N ALA A 302 12.80 9.19 -11.78
CA ALA A 302 11.76 8.53 -12.58
C ALA A 302 12.33 7.74 -13.76
N SER A 303 13.42 8.21 -14.39
CA SER A 303 14.08 7.47 -15.48
C SER A 303 14.79 6.23 -14.96
N LEU A 304 15.40 6.30 -13.77
CA LEU A 304 16.00 5.15 -13.10
C LEU A 304 14.93 4.11 -12.71
N ASP A 305 13.84 4.54 -12.10
CA ASP A 305 12.70 3.67 -11.75
C ASP A 305 12.12 3.00 -13.01
N ASN A 306 11.88 3.77 -14.07
CA ASN A 306 11.40 3.24 -15.36
C ASN A 306 12.40 2.28 -16.01
N PHE A 307 13.70 2.56 -15.95
CA PHE A 307 14.74 1.67 -16.46
C PHE A 307 14.77 0.34 -15.71
N VAL A 308 14.67 0.38 -14.38
CA VAL A 308 14.65 -0.83 -13.55
C VAL A 308 13.36 -1.62 -13.79
N LYS A 309 12.20 -0.96 -13.79
CA LYS A 309 10.90 -1.59 -14.10
C LYS A 309 10.92 -2.27 -15.48
N LYS A 310 11.45 -1.59 -16.51
CA LYS A 310 11.58 -2.16 -17.87
C LYS A 310 12.53 -3.36 -17.92
N SER A 311 13.67 -3.28 -17.23
CA SER A 311 14.67 -4.35 -17.16
C SER A 311 14.12 -5.60 -16.44
N LEU A 312 13.22 -5.41 -15.48
CA LEU A 312 12.53 -6.50 -14.77
C LEU A 312 11.25 -6.98 -15.47
N HIS A 313 10.96 -6.49 -16.69
CA HIS A 313 9.73 -6.77 -17.45
C HIS A 313 8.44 -6.48 -16.65
N MET A 314 8.52 -5.52 -15.73
CA MET A 314 7.38 -5.09 -14.94
C MET A 314 6.48 -4.23 -15.80
N LYS A 315 5.17 -4.53 -15.82
CA LYS A 315 4.20 -3.70 -16.52
C LYS A 315 4.23 -2.29 -15.92
N PRO A 316 4.27 -1.22 -16.75
CA PRO A 316 4.17 0.13 -16.22
C PRO A 316 2.86 0.28 -15.45
N GLU A 317 2.92 1.01 -14.33
CA GLU A 317 1.72 1.47 -13.62
C GLU A 317 0.88 2.28 -14.60
N LYS A 318 -0.16 1.65 -15.14
CA LYS A 318 -1.27 2.39 -15.72
C LYS A 318 -2.19 2.71 -14.56
N GLU A 319 -1.96 3.83 -13.88
CA GLU A 319 -3.12 4.56 -13.39
C GLU A 319 -3.98 4.81 -14.62
N ALA A 320 -5.18 4.24 -14.65
CA ALA A 320 -6.12 4.45 -15.74
C ALA A 320 -6.49 5.95 -15.72
N GLY A 321 -5.76 6.75 -16.49
CA GLY A 321 -5.94 8.19 -16.51
C GLY A 321 -7.28 8.57 -17.12
N PHE A 322 -7.77 9.76 -16.77
CA PHE A 322 -9.01 10.30 -17.32
C PHE A 322 -8.89 10.70 -18.80
N SER A 323 -7.71 10.61 -19.41
CA SER A 323 -7.43 11.03 -20.79
C SER A 323 -8.42 10.46 -21.82
N ASN A 324 -8.71 9.14 -21.76
CA ASN A 324 -9.64 8.51 -22.69
C ASN A 324 -11.08 9.00 -22.48
N VAL A 325 -11.50 9.11 -21.22
CA VAL A 325 -12.84 9.60 -20.85
C VAL A 325 -13.01 11.05 -21.28
N VAL A 326 -12.01 11.91 -21.08
CA VAL A 326 -12.03 13.32 -21.51
C VAL A 326 -12.11 13.43 -23.03
N LYS A 327 -11.35 12.61 -23.78
CA LYS A 327 -11.44 12.56 -25.25
C LYS A 327 -12.84 12.14 -25.69
N ALA A 328 -13.41 11.11 -25.06
CA ALA A 328 -14.74 10.63 -25.38
C ALA A 328 -15.83 11.66 -25.03
N ALA A 329 -15.72 12.35 -23.89
CA ALA A 329 -16.64 13.41 -23.48
C ALA A 329 -16.64 14.58 -24.47
N LYS A 330 -15.46 15.04 -24.90
CA LYS A 330 -15.32 16.08 -25.93
C LYS A 330 -15.95 15.65 -27.26
N LYS A 331 -15.71 14.41 -27.70
CA LYS A 331 -16.33 13.85 -28.92
C LYS A 331 -17.85 13.74 -28.79
N ALA A 332 -18.36 13.52 -27.58
CA ALA A 332 -19.79 13.46 -27.29
C ALA A 332 -20.44 14.85 -27.15
N GLY A 333 -19.69 15.94 -27.25
CA GLY A 333 -20.20 17.31 -27.18
C GLY A 333 -20.30 17.88 -25.75
N TRP A 334 -19.70 17.22 -24.75
CA TRP A 334 -19.72 17.73 -23.38
C TRP A 334 -18.82 18.97 -23.24
N VAL A 335 -19.29 19.96 -22.50
CA VAL A 335 -18.61 21.25 -22.35
C VAL A 335 -17.92 21.38 -21.01
N VAL A 336 -16.86 22.18 -20.94
CA VAL A 336 -16.25 22.57 -19.67
C VAL A 336 -17.08 23.70 -19.06
N VAL A 337 -17.54 23.50 -17.82
CA VAL A 337 -18.32 24.51 -17.08
C VAL A 337 -17.55 25.13 -15.92
N TYR A 338 -16.49 24.45 -15.47
CA TYR A 338 -15.62 24.90 -14.40
C TYR A 338 -14.22 24.34 -14.59
N LYS A 339 -13.21 25.14 -14.25
CA LYS A 339 -11.81 24.75 -14.24
C LYS A 339 -11.06 25.51 -13.17
N ASP A 340 -10.28 24.80 -12.37
CA ASP A 340 -9.27 25.38 -11.49
C ASP A 340 -7.92 24.67 -11.68
N ALA A 341 -6.98 24.89 -10.75
CA ALA A 341 -5.66 24.28 -10.80
C ALA A 341 -5.66 22.75 -10.57
N LYS A 342 -6.72 22.20 -9.94
CA LYS A 342 -6.82 20.79 -9.52
C LYS A 342 -7.86 20.00 -10.32
N VAL A 343 -8.89 20.66 -10.85
CA VAL A 343 -10.11 20.02 -11.35
C VAL A 343 -10.62 20.68 -12.63
N VAL A 344 -11.15 19.86 -13.54
CA VAL A 344 -11.99 20.28 -14.66
C VAL A 344 -13.35 19.59 -14.54
N ILE A 345 -14.43 20.37 -14.63
CA ILE A 345 -15.80 19.84 -14.68
C ILE A 345 -16.29 19.85 -16.13
N TYR A 346 -16.67 18.67 -16.62
CA TYR A 346 -17.37 18.51 -17.90
C TYR A 346 -18.85 18.23 -17.64
N GLN A 347 -19.74 18.89 -18.37
CA GLN A 347 -21.19 18.67 -18.29
C GLN A 347 -21.83 18.41 -19.64
N ASN A 348 -22.84 17.55 -19.64
CA ASN A 348 -23.70 17.31 -20.78
C ASN A 348 -24.83 18.36 -20.82
N LYS A 349 -24.82 19.24 -21.82
CA LYS A 349 -25.89 20.24 -22.00
C LYS A 349 -27.23 19.64 -22.42
N ASP A 350 -27.23 18.47 -23.05
CA ASP A 350 -28.47 17.84 -23.56
C ASP A 350 -29.39 17.37 -22.42
N ILE A 351 -28.87 17.24 -21.20
CA ILE A 351 -29.61 16.79 -20.01
C ILE A 351 -30.21 17.98 -19.23
N GLU A 352 -29.74 19.21 -19.45
CA GLU A 352 -30.34 20.40 -18.83
C GLU A 352 -31.71 20.76 -19.43
N VAL A 353 -31.97 20.37 -20.68
CA VAL A 353 -33.11 20.85 -21.51
C VAL A 353 -34.35 19.94 -21.46
N ARG A 354 -34.39 18.89 -20.62
CA ARG A 354 -35.62 18.12 -20.40
C ARG A 354 -36.26 18.39 -19.04
#